data_AF-A0A956XB15-F1
#
_entry.id   AF-A0A956XB15-F1
#
_cell.length_a   1.000
_cell.length_b   1.000
_cell.length_c   1.000
_cell.angle_alpha   90.00
_cell.angle_beta   90.00
_cell.angle_gamma   90.00
#
_symmetry.space_group_name_H-M   'P 1'
#
loop_
_entity.id
_entity.type
_entity.pdbx_description
1 polymer ?
#
loop_
_entity_poly.entity_id
_entity_poly.type
_entity_poly.pdbx_seq_one_letter_code
_entity_poly.pdbx_strand_id
1 'polypeptide(L)'
;MLWILALSYWIHLLATVVWLGGMTLLGLVAWPALRQGTLADNQWLTMQKRFMPWANISLVLLLITGFVQMTNDVNYDGFLAVNNLWAWAILLKHIAFGALVVLTAYVQFSLYPAMNRLSLLAEKRPQLADAERAKLTRREGQFLRLNLACAALILLFTAVATAV
;
A
#
# COMPACT_ATOMS: atom_id res chain seq x y z
N MET A 1 21.41 16.96 15.70
CA MET A 1 20.87 16.52 14.40
C MET A 1 20.96 15.00 14.20
N LEU A 2 22.14 14.37 14.41
CA LEU A 2 22.37 12.95 14.15
C LEU A 2 21.28 12.00 14.70
N TRP A 3 20.96 12.11 15.99
CA TRP A 3 19.97 11.23 16.64
C TRP A 3 18.55 11.37 16.08
N ILE A 4 18.17 12.57 15.64
CA ILE A 4 16.85 12.83 15.03
C ILE A 4 16.78 12.16 13.66
N LEU A 5 17.84 12.30 12.85
CA LEU A 5 17.93 11.67 11.54
C LEU A 5 17.99 10.14 11.67
N ALA A 6 18.83 9.62 12.56
CA ALA A 6 18.93 8.18 12.82
C ALA A 6 17.57 7.59 13.25
N LEU A 7 16.85 8.26 14.14
CA LEU A 7 15.50 7.84 14.55
C LEU A 7 14.52 7.89 13.38
N SER A 8 14.57 8.94 12.56
CA SER A 8 13.74 9.07 11.35
C SER A 8 13.98 7.92 10.37
N TYR A 9 15.25 7.59 10.08
CA TYR A 9 15.60 6.44 9.24
C TYR A 9 15.12 5.12 9.83
N TRP A 10 15.33 4.90 11.13
CA TRP A 10 14.91 3.68 11.80
C TRP A 10 13.38 3.49 11.76
N ILE A 11 12.61 4.53 12.07
CA ILE A 11 11.14 4.50 11.98
C ILE A 11 10.68 4.28 10.54
N HIS A 12 11.30 4.94 9.55
CA HIS A 12 10.96 4.77 8.14
C HIS A 12 11.16 3.33 7.67
N LEU A 13 12.27 2.71 8.07
CA LEU A 13 12.56 1.32 7.73
C LEU A 13 11.56 0.36 8.37
N LEU A 14 11.22 0.55 9.65
CA LEU A 14 10.18 -0.25 10.31
C LEU A 14 8.82 -0.10 9.62
N ALA A 15 8.42 1.13 9.31
CA ALA A 15 7.18 1.41 8.60
C ALA A 15 7.18 0.76 7.20
N THR A 16 8.32 0.79 6.50
CA THR A 16 8.49 0.12 5.20
C THR A 16 8.29 -1.39 5.34
N VAL A 17 8.92 -2.02 6.35
CA VAL A 17 8.80 -3.47 6.60
C VAL A 17 7.36 -3.88 6.89
N VAL A 18 6.67 -3.17 7.80
CA VAL A 18 5.29 -3.47 8.17
C VAL A 18 4.36 -3.33 6.96
N TRP A 19 4.47 -2.21 6.25
CA TRP A 19 3.59 -1.91 5.13
C TRP A 19 3.85 -2.80 3.92
N LEU A 20 5.09 -2.84 3.42
CA LEU A 20 5.44 -3.63 2.25
C LEU A 20 5.30 -5.12 2.53
N GLY A 21 5.78 -5.57 3.69
CA GLY A 21 5.69 -6.97 4.10
C GLY A 21 4.24 -7.44 4.20
N GLY A 22 3.36 -6.63 4.82
CA GLY A 22 1.94 -6.96 4.91
C GLY A 22 1.22 -6.96 3.57
N MET A 23 1.49 -6.00 2.68
CA MET A 23 0.92 -6.01 1.32
C MET A 23 1.42 -7.20 0.50
N THR A 24 2.70 -7.55 0.64
CA THR A 24 3.31 -8.70 -0.05
C THR A 24 2.69 -10.00 0.44
N LEU A 25 2.48 -10.15 1.75
CA LEU A 25 1.77 -11.28 2.33
C LEU A 25 0.33 -11.36 1.80
N LEU A 26 -0.40 -10.24 1.78
CA LEU A 26 -1.76 -10.20 1.27
C LEU A 26 -1.82 -10.57 -0.22
N GLY A 27 -0.92 -10.04 -1.05
CA GLY A 27 -0.92 -10.23 -2.49
C GLY A 27 -0.36 -11.54 -3.00
N LEU A 28 0.70 -12.05 -2.37
CA LEU A 28 1.40 -13.24 -2.85
C LEU A 28 1.00 -14.52 -2.11
N VAL A 29 0.47 -14.42 -0.88
CA VAL A 29 0.13 -15.59 -0.07
C VAL A 29 -1.38 -15.68 0.16
N ALA A 30 -1.97 -14.66 0.78
CA ALA A 30 -3.38 -14.73 1.19
C ALA A 30 -4.35 -14.63 -0.01
N TRP A 31 -4.01 -13.86 -1.04
CA TRP A 31 -4.82 -13.75 -2.25
C TRP A 31 -4.91 -15.06 -3.06
N PRO A 32 -3.80 -15.77 -3.35
CA PRO A 32 -3.88 -17.12 -3.91
C PRO A 32 -4.66 -18.10 -3.03
N ALA A 33 -4.48 -18.05 -1.71
CA ALA A 33 -5.21 -18.90 -0.77
C ALA A 33 -6.73 -18.69 -0.84
N LEU A 34 -7.18 -17.44 -0.97
CA LEU A 34 -8.59 -17.11 -1.21
C LEU A 34 -9.09 -17.72 -2.53
N ARG A 35 -8.31 -17.58 -3.61
CA ARG A 35 -8.69 -18.12 -4.93
C ARG A 35 -8.72 -19.65 -4.98
N GLN A 36 -7.91 -20.32 -4.17
CA GLN A 36 -7.86 -21.78 -4.06
C GLN A 36 -8.93 -22.33 -3.10
N GLY A 37 -9.67 -21.46 -2.41
CA GLY A 37 -10.68 -21.86 -1.43
C GLY A 37 -10.10 -22.35 -0.09
N THR A 38 -8.79 -22.19 0.14
CA THR A 38 -8.15 -22.56 1.41
C THR A 38 -8.30 -21.48 2.48
N LEU A 39 -8.66 -20.25 2.07
CA LEU A 39 -9.02 -19.14 2.95
C LEU A 39 -10.48 -18.77 2.69
N ALA A 40 -11.31 -18.75 3.75
CA ALA A 40 -12.70 -18.36 3.62
C ALA A 40 -12.86 -16.84 3.47
N ASP A 41 -13.86 -16.39 2.71
CA ASP A 41 -14.11 -14.97 2.45
C ASP A 41 -14.32 -14.12 3.72
N ASN A 42 -14.93 -14.69 4.75
CA ASN A 42 -15.12 -14.01 6.04
C ASN A 42 -13.77 -13.80 6.76
N GLN A 43 -12.83 -14.75 6.63
CA GLN A 43 -11.48 -14.65 7.18
C GLN A 43 -10.64 -13.64 6.38
N TRP A 44 -10.80 -13.59 5.06
CA TRP A 44 -10.13 -12.65 4.18
C TRP A 44 -10.45 -11.19 4.53
N LEU A 45 -11.74 -10.83 4.61
CA LEU A 45 -12.15 -9.48 4.99
C LEU A 45 -11.71 -9.11 6.42
N THR A 46 -11.76 -10.08 7.34
CA THR A 46 -11.32 -9.87 8.72
C THR A 46 -9.81 -9.60 8.79
N MET A 47 -8.99 -10.37 8.06
CA MET A 47 -7.55 -10.20 7.98
C MET A 47 -7.19 -8.80 7.44
N GLN A 48 -7.85 -8.39 6.35
CA GLN A 48 -7.67 -7.08 5.76
C GLN A 48 -8.03 -5.93 6.71
N LYS A 49 -9.19 -6.00 7.39
CA LYS A 49 -9.60 -5.00 8.38
C LYS A 49 -8.63 -4.91 9.56
N ARG A 50 -8.05 -6.05 9.99
CA ARG A 50 -7.03 -6.08 11.05
C ARG A 50 -5.69 -5.49 10.62
N PHE A 51 -5.31 -5.67 9.36
CA PHE A 51 -4.07 -5.10 8.83
C PHE A 51 -4.17 -3.59 8.55
N MET A 52 -5.37 -3.08 8.22
CA MET A 52 -5.55 -1.69 7.81
C MET A 52 -5.03 -0.62 8.77
N PRO A 53 -5.26 -0.70 10.10
CA PRO A 53 -4.68 0.27 11.03
C PRO A 53 -3.16 0.34 10.93
N TRP A 54 -2.50 -0.82 10.82
CA TRP A 54 -1.04 -0.91 10.66
C TRP A 54 -0.58 -0.33 9.33
N ALA A 55 -1.30 -0.61 8.23
CA ALA A 55 -1.01 -0.03 6.92
C ALA A 55 -1.14 1.51 6.94
N ASN A 56 -2.22 2.03 7.52
CA ASN A 56 -2.47 3.48 7.60
C ASN A 56 -1.45 4.20 8.47
N ILE A 57 -1.11 3.66 9.64
CA ILE A 57 -0.06 4.21 10.51
C ILE A 57 1.28 4.21 9.77
N SER A 58 1.61 3.11 9.09
CA SER A 58 2.86 3.02 8.32
C SER A 58 2.90 4.04 7.18
N LEU A 59 1.81 4.27 6.44
CA LEU A 59 1.75 5.28 5.39
C LEU A 59 1.99 6.69 5.93
N VAL A 60 1.38 7.04 7.07
CA VAL A 60 1.60 8.34 7.72
C VAL A 60 3.05 8.49 8.16
N LEU A 61 3.61 7.46 8.80
CA LEU A 61 5.02 7.48 9.24
C LEU A 61 5.97 7.60 8.05
N LEU A 62 5.75 6.84 6.97
CA LEU A 62 6.55 6.90 5.74
C LEU A 62 6.52 8.28 5.10
N LEU A 63 5.36 8.94 5.09
CA LEU A 63 5.22 10.29 4.57
C LEU A 63 6.05 11.28 5.39
N ILE A 64 5.83 11.31 6.72
CA ILE A 64 6.50 12.26 7.62
C ILE A 64 8.02 12.03 7.60
N THR A 65 8.45 10.79 7.84
CA THR A 65 9.89 10.47 7.87
C THR A 65 10.54 10.61 6.50
N GLY A 66 9.81 10.32 5.41
CA GLY A 66 10.30 10.53 4.04
C GLY A 66 10.60 11.99 3.74
N PHE A 67 9.73 12.92 4.15
CA PHE A 67 10.00 14.36 4.03
C PHE A 67 11.20 14.81 4.88
N VAL A 68 11.35 14.29 6.09
CA VAL A 68 12.51 14.58 6.94
C VAL A 68 13.80 14.11 6.27
N GLN A 69 13.82 12.90 5.70
CA GLN A 69 15.00 12.38 5.00
C GLN A 69 15.33 13.19 3.74
N MET A 70 14.32 13.47 2.92
CA MET A 70 14.49 14.24 1.67
C MET A 70 15.06 15.64 1.92
N THR A 71 14.52 16.38 2.90
CA THR A 71 14.96 17.75 3.17
C THR A 71 16.34 17.86 3.81
N ASN A 72 16.91 16.74 4.27
CA ASN A 72 18.25 16.67 4.84
C ASN A 72 19.26 15.98 3.90
N ASP A 73 18.86 15.63 2.68
CA ASP A 73 19.75 15.07 1.65
C ASP A 73 20.58 16.19 1.00
N VAL A 74 21.83 15.89 0.66
CA VAL A 74 22.75 16.85 0.04
C VAL A 74 22.33 17.23 -1.39
N ASN A 75 21.56 16.36 -2.05
CA ASN A 75 21.05 16.57 -3.41
C ASN A 75 19.74 17.37 -3.46
N TYR A 76 19.21 17.75 -2.29
CA TYR A 76 17.95 18.48 -2.19
C TYR A 76 18.14 19.98 -2.40
N ASP A 77 17.76 20.46 -3.59
CA ASP A 77 17.85 21.87 -4.00
C ASP A 77 16.57 22.69 -3.70
N GLY A 78 15.60 22.12 -2.97
CA GLY A 78 14.34 22.80 -2.61
C GLY A 78 13.08 22.23 -3.29
N PHE A 79 11.94 22.84 -2.98
CA PHE A 79 10.63 22.34 -3.43
C PHE A 79 10.44 22.55 -4.94
N LEU A 80 10.14 21.47 -5.67
CA LEU A 80 10.00 21.44 -7.14
C LEU A 80 11.26 21.82 -7.94
N ALA A 81 12.43 21.86 -7.30
CA ALA A 81 13.71 21.97 -7.97
C ALA A 81 14.13 20.60 -8.54
N VAL A 82 13.68 20.29 -9.76
CA VAL A 82 13.96 19.00 -10.42
C VAL A 82 15.13 19.14 -11.38
N ASN A 83 16.32 19.31 -10.81
CA ASN A 83 17.52 19.70 -11.56
C ASN A 83 18.49 18.53 -11.81
N ASN A 84 18.31 17.41 -11.12
CA ASN A 84 19.22 16.26 -11.17
C ASN A 84 18.44 14.93 -11.17
N LEU A 85 19.17 13.83 -11.39
CA LEU A 85 18.58 12.49 -11.47
C LEU A 85 17.98 12.04 -10.13
N TRP A 86 18.62 12.39 -9.00
CA TRP A 86 18.09 12.14 -7.66
C TRP A 86 16.70 12.78 -7.48
N ALA A 87 16.54 14.05 -7.88
CA ALA A 87 15.30 14.80 -7.76
C ALA A 87 14.18 14.18 -8.63
N TRP A 88 14.51 13.72 -9.84
CA TRP A 88 13.57 12.96 -10.68
C TRP A 88 13.14 11.65 -10.02
N ALA A 89 14.08 10.88 -9.45
CA ALA A 89 13.78 9.64 -8.75
C ALA A 89 12.87 9.90 -7.53
N ILE A 90 13.17 10.94 -6.74
CA ILE A 90 12.35 11.34 -5.59
C ILE A 90 10.96 11.79 -6.04
N LEU A 91 10.82 12.58 -7.10
CA LEU A 91 9.52 13.00 -7.62
C LEU A 91 8.68 11.81 -8.07
N LEU A 92 9.24 10.91 -8.88
CA LEU A 92 8.55 9.72 -9.36
C LEU A 92 8.17 8.78 -8.20
N LYS A 93 9.02 8.66 -7.18
CA LYS A 93 8.71 7.96 -5.93
C LYS A 93 7.49 8.56 -5.24
N HIS A 94 7.38 9.88 -5.14
CA HIS A 94 6.24 10.56 -4.52
C HIS A 94 4.95 10.39 -5.33
N ILE A 95 5.03 10.40 -6.67
CA ILE A 95 3.89 10.11 -7.54
C ILE A 95 3.41 8.68 -7.32
N ALA A 96 4.33 7.70 -7.29
CA ALA A 96 3.99 6.30 -7.03
C ALA A 96 3.39 6.11 -5.62
N PHE A 97 3.93 6.80 -4.61
CA PHE A 97 3.38 6.82 -3.26
C PHE A 97 1.97 7.43 -3.21
N GLY A 98 1.74 8.57 -3.88
CA GLY A 98 0.44 9.21 -3.97
C GLY A 98 -0.60 8.32 -4.66
N ALA A 99 -0.22 7.69 -5.78
CA ALA A 99 -1.07 6.71 -6.47
C ALA A 99 -1.46 5.55 -5.54
N LEU A 100 -0.51 5.03 -4.77
CA LEU A 100 -0.77 3.98 -3.81
C LEU A 100 -1.74 4.42 -2.69
N VAL A 101 -1.58 5.63 -2.16
CA VAL A 101 -2.49 6.17 -1.13
C VAL A 101 -3.91 6.27 -1.68
N VAL A 102 -4.08 6.75 -2.91
CA VAL A 102 -5.39 6.83 -3.59
C VAL A 102 -6.00 5.45 -3.79
N LEU A 103 -5.22 4.46 -4.26
CA LEU A 103 -5.68 3.08 -4.42
C LEU A 103 -6.12 2.47 -3.09
N THR A 104 -5.32 2.70 -2.04
CA THR A 104 -5.60 2.21 -0.68
C THR A 104 -6.88 2.84 -0.12
N ALA A 105 -7.05 4.15 -0.27
CA ALA A 105 -8.27 4.85 0.13
C ALA A 105 -9.49 4.35 -0.65
N TYR A 106 -9.37 4.14 -1.96
CA TYR A 106 -10.45 3.60 -2.79
C TYR A 106 -10.91 2.22 -2.31
N VAL A 107 -9.99 1.33 -1.97
CA VAL A 107 -10.32 0.01 -1.40
C VAL A 107 -11.07 0.17 -0.07
N GLN A 108 -10.59 1.04 0.82
CA GLN A 108 -11.22 1.27 2.12
C GLN A 108 -12.63 1.86 2.02
N PHE A 109 -12.84 2.87 1.17
CA PHE A 109 -14.12 3.59 1.08
C PHE A 109 -15.12 2.99 0.09
N SER A 110 -14.66 2.31 -0.96
CA SER A 110 -15.55 1.75 -1.98
C SER A 110 -15.68 0.22 -1.87
N LEU A 111 -14.56 -0.49 -1.72
CA LEU A 111 -14.56 -1.95 -1.83
C LEU A 111 -15.06 -2.60 -0.54
N TYR A 112 -14.58 -2.16 0.63
CA TYR A 112 -14.98 -2.76 1.90
C TYR A 112 -16.48 -2.61 2.23
N PRO A 113 -17.13 -1.45 1.99
CA PRO A 113 -18.57 -1.36 2.17
C PRO A 113 -19.33 -2.28 1.22
N ALA A 114 -18.87 -2.45 -0.02
CA ALA A 114 -19.47 -3.38 -0.97
C ALA A 114 -19.35 -4.83 -0.49
N MET A 115 -18.20 -5.23 0.07
CA MET A 115 -18.01 -6.56 0.66
C MET A 115 -18.92 -6.81 1.88
N ASN A 116 -19.07 -5.81 2.76
CA ASN A 116 -20.00 -5.91 3.89
C ASN A 116 -21.47 -6.01 3.45
N ARG A 117 -21.86 -5.31 2.37
CA ARG A 117 -23.21 -5.43 1.80
C ARG A 117 -23.43 -6.82 1.20
N LEU A 118 -22.44 -7.34 0.51
CA LEU A 118 -22.48 -8.66 -0.09
C LEU A 118 -22.63 -9.77 0.97
N SER A 119 -21.96 -9.66 2.13
CA SER A 119 -22.12 -10.65 3.20
C SER A 119 -23.56 -10.69 3.73
N LEU A 120 -24.24 -9.55 3.82
CA LEU A 120 -25.65 -9.47 4.21
C LEU A 120 -26.60 -9.99 3.11
N LEU A 121 -26.25 -9.79 1.84
CA LEU A 121 -27.04 -10.26 0.70
C LEU A 121 -26.94 -11.78 0.54
N ALA A 122 -25.77 -12.35 0.81
CA ALA A 122 -25.53 -13.80 0.78
C ALA A 122 -26.45 -14.56 1.75
N GLU A 123 -26.80 -13.97 2.90
CA GLU A 123 -27.76 -14.55 3.85
C GLU A 123 -29.19 -14.60 3.30
N LYS A 124 -29.57 -13.65 2.44
CA LYS A 124 -30.97 -13.50 1.94
C LYS A 124 -31.19 -14.08 0.54
N ARG A 125 -30.18 -14.01 -0.34
CA ARG A 125 -30.26 -14.39 -1.75
C ARG A 125 -28.91 -14.95 -2.25
N PRO A 126 -28.61 -16.23 -1.97
CA PRO A 126 -27.28 -16.81 -2.24
C PRO A 126 -26.91 -16.80 -3.73
N GLN A 127 -27.84 -17.16 -4.63
CA GLN A 127 -27.56 -17.26 -6.08
C GLN A 127 -27.19 -15.92 -6.73
N LEU A 128 -27.76 -14.80 -6.27
CA LEU A 128 -27.40 -13.46 -6.76
C LEU A 128 -26.08 -12.97 -6.16
N ALA A 129 -25.78 -13.39 -4.92
CA ALA A 129 -24.55 -13.02 -4.23
C ALA A 129 -23.31 -13.61 -4.92
N ASP A 130 -23.38 -14.82 -5.47
CA ASP A 130 -22.22 -15.48 -6.07
C ASP A 130 -21.65 -14.74 -7.29
N ALA A 131 -22.54 -14.22 -8.15
CA ALA A 131 -22.14 -13.45 -9.34
C ALA A 131 -21.50 -12.11 -8.96
N GLU A 132 -22.07 -11.40 -7.98
CA GLU A 132 -21.50 -10.15 -7.47
C GLU A 132 -20.18 -10.40 -6.72
N ARG A 133 -20.08 -11.49 -5.97
CA ARG A 133 -18.87 -11.92 -5.26
C ARG A 133 -17.71 -12.09 -6.23
N ALA A 134 -17.89 -12.89 -7.28
CA ALA A 134 -16.85 -13.15 -8.26
C ALA A 134 -16.32 -11.87 -8.92
N LYS A 135 -17.22 -10.92 -9.23
CA LYS A 135 -16.87 -9.61 -9.79
C LYS A 135 -16.05 -8.78 -8.81
N LEU A 136 -16.44 -8.77 -7.54
CA LEU A 136 -15.79 -7.99 -6.48
C LEU A 136 -14.39 -8.54 -6.16
N THR A 137 -14.28 -9.86 -6.00
CA THR A 137 -13.02 -10.57 -5.83
C THR A 137 -12.08 -10.25 -7.00
N ARG A 138 -12.52 -10.34 -8.27
CA ARG A 138 -11.66 -10.01 -9.41
C ARG A 138 -11.10 -8.58 -9.35
N ARG A 139 -11.93 -7.60 -8.96
CA ARG A 139 -11.50 -6.20 -8.78
C ARG A 139 -10.47 -6.09 -7.66
N GLU A 140 -10.72 -6.72 -6.53
CA GLU A 140 -9.81 -6.74 -5.39
C GLU A 140 -8.42 -7.25 -5.77
N GLY A 141 -8.34 -8.36 -6.52
CA GLY A 141 -7.08 -8.88 -7.02
C GLY A 141 -6.35 -7.92 -7.96
N GLN A 142 -7.08 -7.13 -8.76
CA GLN A 142 -6.46 -6.08 -9.59
C GLN A 142 -5.88 -4.95 -8.74
N PHE A 143 -6.63 -4.46 -7.75
CA PHE A 143 -6.16 -3.42 -6.83
C PHE A 143 -4.93 -3.88 -6.03
N LEU A 144 -4.91 -5.14 -5.60
CA LEU A 144 -3.79 -5.69 -4.86
C LEU A 144 -2.51 -5.75 -5.71
N ARG A 145 -2.64 -6.16 -6.99
CA ARG A 145 -1.52 -6.13 -7.95
C ARG A 145 -1.05 -4.72 -8.25
N LEU A 146 -1.97 -3.77 -8.42
CA LEU A 146 -1.63 -2.36 -8.64
C LEU A 146 -0.88 -1.78 -7.44
N ASN A 147 -1.34 -2.05 -6.22
CA ASN A 147 -0.64 -1.63 -5.00
C ASN A 147 0.77 -2.25 -4.92
N LEU A 148 0.93 -3.54 -5.23
CA LEU A 148 2.24 -4.18 -5.29
C LEU A 148 3.16 -3.57 -6.37
N ALA A 149 2.60 -3.24 -7.54
CA ALA A 149 3.37 -2.57 -8.60
C ALA A 149 3.82 -1.18 -8.17
N CYS A 150 2.94 -0.37 -7.55
CA CYS A 150 3.31 0.91 -6.97
C CYS A 150 4.39 0.76 -5.89
N ALA A 151 4.28 -0.26 -5.02
CA ALA A 151 5.28 -0.54 -3.99
C ALA A 151 6.65 -0.91 -4.59
N ALA A 152 6.67 -1.73 -5.64
CA ALA A 152 7.89 -2.07 -6.37
C ALA A 152 8.51 -0.84 -7.05
N LEU A 153 7.70 0.04 -7.64
CA LEU A 153 8.17 1.30 -8.22
C LEU A 153 8.77 2.24 -7.17
N ILE A 154 8.13 2.36 -5.99
CA ILE A 154 8.66 3.15 -4.86
C ILE A 154 10.04 2.65 -4.46
N LEU A 155 10.24 1.33 -4.37
CA LEU A 155 11.55 0.74 -4.07
C LEU A 155 12.55 0.95 -5.20
N LEU A 156 12.15 0.78 -6.45
CA LEU A 156 13.01 1.02 -7.61
C LEU A 156 13.54 2.46 -7.62
N PHE A 157 12.66 3.45 -7.46
CA PHE A 157 13.07 4.84 -7.41
C PHE A 157 13.89 5.17 -6.16
N THR A 158 13.64 4.51 -5.04
CA THR A 158 14.51 4.61 -3.85
C THR A 158 15.91 4.07 -4.15
N ALA A 159 16.01 2.93 -4.85
CA ALA A 159 17.29 2.35 -5.24
C ALA A 159 18.04 3.25 -6.23
N VAL A 160 17.35 3.83 -7.22
CA VAL A 160 17.93 4.79 -8.16
C VAL A 160 18.46 6.02 -7.42
N ALA A 161 17.66 6.63 -6.54
CA ALA A 161 18.08 7.80 -5.75
C ALA A 161 19.27 7.49 -4.83
N THR A 162 19.40 6.24 -4.36
CA THR A 162 20.51 5.83 -3.48
C THR A 162 21.80 5.55 -4.25
N ALA A 163 21.70 5.21 -5.53
CA ALA A 163 22.83 4.84 -6.37
C ALA A 163 23.54 6.05 -7.02
N VAL A 164 22.95 7.24 -6.92
CA VAL A 164 23.40 8.47 -7.59
C VAL A 164 23.83 9.54 -6.61
#